data_AF-A0A497F5S8-F1
#
_entry.id   AF-A0A497F5S8-F1
#
_cell.length_a   1.000
_cell.length_b   1.000
_cell.length_c   1.000
_cell.angle_alpha   90.00
_cell.angle_beta   90.00
_cell.angle_gamma   90.00
#
_symmetry.space_group_name_H-M   'P 1'
#
loop_
_entity.id
_entity.type
_entity.pdbx_description
1 polymer ?
#
loop_
_entity_poly.entity_id
_entity_poly.type
_entity_poly.pdbx_seq_one_letter_code
_entity_poly.pdbx_strand_id
1 'polypeptide(L)'
;MMMSSLSRDVLWRFAIELMKRGFYVRWHAYEFLIGFGGRLRCLLEVEPHFCRVVVWVFERLEDVGPVLEVVRRFFPNYTMVIRASRRMLEER
;
A
#
# COMPACT_ATOMS: atom_id res chain seq x y z
N MET A 1 26.93 -4.69 0.91
CA MET A 1 26.07 -3.75 0.18
C MET A 1 25.27 -2.97 1.22
N MET A 2 25.59 -1.70 1.46
CA MET A 2 24.82 -0.89 2.42
C MET A 2 23.43 -0.68 1.82
N MET A 3 22.41 -1.28 2.44
CA MET A 3 21.02 -0.96 2.14
C MET A 3 20.81 0.49 2.58
N SER A 4 20.53 1.38 1.62
CA SER A 4 20.04 2.72 1.94
C SER A 4 18.75 2.54 2.75
N SER A 5 18.76 2.95 4.01
CA SER A 5 17.56 2.97 4.84
C SER A 5 16.47 3.75 4.11
N LEU A 6 15.30 3.14 3.90
CA LEU A 6 14.15 3.84 3.33
C LEU A 6 13.87 5.08 4.18
N SER A 7 13.96 6.27 3.59
CA SER A 7 13.80 7.50 4.36
C SER A 7 12.34 7.76 4.69
N ARG A 8 12.11 8.34 5.87
CA ARG A 8 10.79 8.78 6.31
C ARG A 8 10.16 9.77 5.31
N ASP A 9 10.97 10.57 4.62
CA ASP A 9 10.52 11.49 3.57
C ASP A 9 9.87 10.78 2.38
N VAL A 10 10.40 9.63 1.96
CA VAL A 10 9.80 8.84 0.87
C VAL A 10 8.42 8.34 1.27
N LEU A 11 8.30 7.82 2.50
CA LEU A 11 7.03 7.36 3.07
C LEU A 11 6.01 8.49 3.23
N TRP A 12 6.46 9.67 3.66
CA TRP A 12 5.60 10.86 3.76
C TRP A 12 5.10 11.31 2.38
N ARG A 13 6.00 11.39 1.37
CA ARG A 13 5.61 11.75 0.00
C ARG A 13 4.66 10.72 -0.63
N PHE A 14 4.85 9.44 -0.31
CA PHE A 14 3.95 8.36 -0.72
C PHE A 14 2.54 8.58 -0.15
N ALA A 15 2.42 8.85 1.16
CA ALA A 15 1.13 9.17 1.77
C ALA A 15 0.46 10.40 1.13
N ILE A 16 1.24 11.45 0.88
CA ILE A 16 0.74 12.69 0.23
C ILE A 16 0.22 12.41 -1.18
N GLU A 17 0.92 11.59 -1.97
CA GLU A 17 0.47 11.23 -3.32
C GLU A 17 -0.87 10.47 -3.30
N LEU A 18 -1.04 9.55 -2.34
CA LEU A 18 -2.32 8.87 -2.15
C LEU A 18 -3.43 9.84 -1.73
N MET A 19 -3.16 10.74 -0.77
CA MET A 19 -4.15 11.74 -0.35
C MET A 19 -4.55 12.69 -1.48
N LYS A 20 -3.61 13.10 -2.34
CA LYS A 20 -3.91 13.91 -3.55
C LYS A 20 -4.84 13.21 -4.53
N ARG A 21 -4.85 11.87 -4.54
CA ARG A 21 -5.76 11.04 -5.35
C ARG A 21 -7.12 10.79 -4.67
N GLY A 22 -7.39 11.44 -3.54
CA GLY A 22 -8.67 11.36 -2.82
C GLY A 22 -8.78 10.20 -1.83
N PHE A 23 -7.68 9.48 -1.57
CA PHE A 23 -7.67 8.44 -0.55
C PHE A 23 -7.53 9.04 0.85
N TYR A 24 -8.26 8.46 1.80
CA TYR A 24 -7.94 8.62 3.21
C TYR A 24 -6.73 7.75 3.54
N VAL A 25 -5.72 8.33 4.20
CA VAL A 25 -4.47 7.64 4.56
C VAL A 25 -4.20 7.83 6.04
N ARG A 26 -4.14 6.73 6.80
CA ARG A 26 -3.56 6.73 8.14
C ARG A 26 -2.21 6.03 8.08
N TRP A 27 -1.15 6.76 8.38
CA TRP A 27 0.22 6.29 8.32
C TRP A 27 0.82 6.12 9.72
N HIS A 28 1.44 4.97 9.97
CA HIS A 28 2.24 4.72 11.17
C HIS A 28 3.48 3.89 10.80
N ALA A 29 4.68 4.45 11.04
CA ALA A 29 5.95 3.80 10.70
C ALA A 29 6.03 3.32 9.24
N TYR A 30 5.89 2.02 8.98
CA TYR A 30 5.90 1.43 7.63
C TYR A 30 4.52 0.92 7.18
N GLU A 31 3.48 1.20 7.95
CA GLU A 31 2.12 0.72 7.73
C GLU A 31 1.23 1.87 7.26
N PHE A 32 0.41 1.60 6.24
CA PHE A 32 -0.56 2.57 5.71
C PHE A 32 -1.94 1.92 5.60
N LEU A 33 -2.89 2.45 6.36
CA LEU A 33 -4.29 2.08 6.23
C LEU A 33 -4.97 3.04 5.24
N ILE A 34 -5.52 2.49 4.17
CA ILE A 34 -6.06 3.23 3.03
C ILE A 34 -7.58 3.06 2.93
N GLY A 35 -8.29 4.19 2.85
CA GLY A 35 -9.74 4.22 2.66
C GLY A 35 -10.17 5.06 1.47
N PHE A 36 -11.33 4.75 0.90
CA PHE A 36 -11.96 5.52 -0.18
C PHE A 36 -13.48 5.37 -0.14
N GLY A 37 -14.20 6.50 -0.22
CA GLY A 37 -15.67 6.52 -0.20
C GLY A 37 -16.27 5.97 1.10
N GLY A 38 -15.65 6.27 2.25
CA GLY A 38 -16.12 5.82 3.56
C GLY A 38 -15.83 4.36 3.91
N ARG A 39 -15.08 3.64 3.06
CA ARG A 39 -14.70 2.23 3.29
C ARG A 39 -13.19 2.07 3.34
N LEU A 40 -12.72 1.14 4.18
CA LEU A 40 -11.34 0.67 4.14
C LEU A 40 -11.13 -0.21 2.91
N ARG A 41 -10.09 0.07 2.13
CA ARG A 41 -9.78 -0.64 0.88
C ARG A 41 -8.62 -1.60 1.05
N CYS A 42 -7.55 -1.12 1.67
CA CYS A 42 -6.40 -1.96 1.97
C CYS A 42 -5.57 -1.46 3.15
N LEU A 43 -4.74 -2.37 3.65
CA LEU A 43 -3.57 -2.09 4.47
C LEU A 43 -2.31 -2.37 3.65
N LEU A 44 -1.33 -1.48 3.73
CA LEU A 44 -0.01 -1.63 3.14
C LEU A 44 1.03 -1.78 4.23
N GLU A 45 1.94 -2.72 4.08
CA GLU A 45 3.12 -2.91 4.93
C GLU A 45 4.37 -2.80 4.06
N VAL A 46 5.19 -1.79 4.31
CA VAL A 46 6.48 -1.64 3.65
C VAL A 46 7.55 -2.32 4.48
N GLU A 47 8.32 -3.20 3.86
CA GLU A 47 9.37 -3.96 4.54
C GLU A 47 10.72 -3.69 3.88
N PRO A 48 11.44 -2.64 4.30
CA PRO A 48 12.70 -2.24 3.67
C PRO A 48 13.77 -3.33 3.70
N HIS A 49 13.82 -4.10 4.80
CA HIS A 49 14.78 -5.20 4.97
C HIS A 49 14.62 -6.31 3.93
N PHE A 50 13.42 -6.48 3.39
CA PHE A 50 13.10 -7.52 2.41
C PHE A 50 12.87 -6.95 1.00
N CYS A 51 13.06 -5.64 0.80
CA CYS A 51 12.66 -4.93 -0.42
C CYS A 51 11.24 -5.37 -0.86
N ARG A 52 10.29 -5.34 0.07
CA ARG A 52 8.94 -5.89 -0.14
C ARG A 52 7.88 -4.91 0.29
N VAL A 53 6.76 -4.86 -0.45
CA VAL A 53 5.53 -4.19 -0.03
C VAL A 53 4.41 -5.21 -0.03
N VAL A 54 3.76 -5.42 1.11
CA VAL A 54 2.59 -6.30 1.23
C VAL A 54 1.33 -5.44 1.16
N VAL A 55 0.38 -5.83 0.31
CA VAL A 55 -0.91 -5.16 0.13
C VAL A 55 -2.03 -6.11 0.55
N TRP A 56 -2.65 -5.84 1.68
CA TRP A 56 -3.81 -6.57 2.18
C TRP A 56 -5.09 -5.90 1.68
N VAL A 57 -5.72 -6.53 0.69
CA VAL A 57 -6.98 -6.07 0.09
C VAL A 57 -8.14 -6.63 0.89
N PHE A 58 -9.04 -5.73 1.32
CA PHE A 58 -10.16 -6.11 2.19
C PHE A 58 -11.40 -6.56 1.41
N GLU A 59 -11.75 -5.88 0.32
CA GLU A 59 -12.98 -6.14 -0.45
C GLU A 59 -12.68 -6.64 -1.87
N ARG A 60 -12.18 -5.78 -2.77
CA ARG A 60 -11.93 -6.16 -4.16
C ARG A 60 -10.60 -5.65 -4.68
N LEU A 61 -9.95 -6.42 -5.54
CA LEU A 61 -8.67 -6.04 -6.13
C LEU A 61 -8.79 -4.81 -7.04
N GLU A 62 -9.93 -4.68 -7.72
CA GLU A 62 -10.26 -3.52 -8.55
C GLU A 62 -10.29 -2.21 -7.75
N ASP A 63 -10.68 -2.24 -6.47
CA ASP A 63 -10.76 -1.06 -5.62
C ASP A 63 -9.39 -0.46 -5.26
N VAL A 64 -8.32 -1.23 -5.40
CA VAL A 64 -6.96 -0.83 -5.01
C VAL A 64 -6.06 -0.52 -6.20
N GLY A 65 -6.56 -0.61 -7.43
CA GLY A 65 -5.78 -0.36 -8.66
C GLY A 65 -4.94 0.92 -8.62
N PRO A 66 -5.53 2.10 -8.30
CA PRO A 66 -4.78 3.35 -8.20
C PRO A 66 -3.74 3.35 -7.08
N VAL A 67 -3.97 2.62 -5.97
CA VAL A 67 -3.01 2.47 -4.88
C VAL A 67 -1.79 1.67 -5.35
N LEU A 68 -2.03 0.56 -6.07
CA LEU A 68 -0.95 -0.29 -6.62
C LEU A 68 -0.08 0.47 -7.62
N GLU A 69 -0.66 1.39 -8.41
CA GLU A 69 0.09 2.28 -9.30
C GLU A 69 1.06 3.17 -8.52
N VAL A 70 0.61 3.80 -7.43
CA VAL A 70 1.46 4.65 -6.60
C VAL A 70 2.56 3.84 -5.91
N VAL A 71 2.25 2.63 -5.42
CA VAL A 71 3.24 1.72 -4.84
C VAL A 71 4.36 1.41 -5.83
N ARG A 72 4.02 1.06 -7.09
CA ARG A 72 5.02 0.78 -8.13
C ARG A 72 5.91 1.98 -8.44
N ARG A 73 5.37 3.21 -8.38
CA ARG A 73 6.14 4.44 -8.63
C ARG A 73 7.11 4.76 -7.49
N PHE A 74 6.69 4.58 -6.24
CA PHE A 74 7.52 4.92 -5.07
C PHE A 74 8.49 3.82 -4.66
N PHE A 75 8.16 2.56 -4.95
CA PHE A 75 8.96 1.39 -4.59
C PHE A 75 9.25 0.52 -5.82
N PRO A 76 9.88 1.06 -6.88
CA PRO A 76 10.05 0.34 -8.15
C PRO A 76 10.94 -0.91 -8.03
N ASN A 77 11.80 -0.95 -7.02
CA ASN A 77 12.71 -2.07 -6.75
C ASN A 77 12.18 -3.01 -5.65
N TYR A 78 10.95 -2.81 -5.18
CA TYR A 78 10.36 -3.65 -4.15
C TYR A 78 9.44 -4.68 -4.80
N THR A 79 9.52 -5.92 -4.31
CA THR A 79 8.56 -6.96 -4.66
C THR A 79 7.21 -6.62 -4.03
N MET A 80 6.18 -6.47 -4.86
CA MET A 80 4.82 -6.20 -4.38
C MET A 80 4.06 -7.53 -4.22
N VAL A 81 3.62 -7.82 -2.99
CA VAL A 81 2.86 -9.02 -2.66
C VAL A 81 1.43 -8.63 -2.34
N ILE A 82 0.49 -9.11 -3.14
CA ILE A 82 -0.93 -8.85 -2.93
C ILE A 82 -1.55 -10.03 -2.17
N ARG A 83 -2.28 -9.72 -1.10
CA ARG A 83 -3.04 -10.66 -0.27
C ARG A 83 -4.49 -10.20 -0.25
N ALA A 84 -5.42 -11.11 -0.53
CA ALA A 84 -6.85 -10.86 -0.42
C ALA A 84 -7.40 -11.63 0.77
N SER A 85 -8.35 -11.06 1.51
CA SER A 85 -9.05 -11.81 2.55
C SER A 85 -9.80 -13.00 1.94
N ARG A 86 -9.90 -14.13 2.66
CA ARG A 86 -10.62 -15.33 2.21
C ARG A 86 -12.07 -15.07 1.78
N ARG A 87 -12.70 -14.02 2.32
CA ARG A 87 -14.08 -13.64 1.97
C ARG A 87 -14.25 -13.28 0.49
N MET A 88 -13.17 -12.89 -0.21
CA MET A 88 -13.16 -12.67 -1.67
C MET A 88 -13.30 -13.96 -2.49
N LEU A 89 -13.00 -15.13 -1.93
CA LEU A 89 -12.98 -16.41 -2.66
C LEU A 89 -14.33 -17.12 -2.63
N GLU A 90 -15.25 -16.71 -1.76
CA GLU A 90 -16.51 -17.42 -1.48
C GLU A 90 -17.73 -16.83 -2.22
N GLU A 91 -17.62 -15.65 -2.85
CA GLU A 91 -18.72 -14.99 -3.58
C GLU A 91 -18.60 -15.10 -5.12
N ARG A 92 -18.07 -16.21 -5.65
CA ARG A 92 -18.04 -16.49 -7.10
C ARG A 92 -19.07 -17.53 -7.52
#